data_AF-A0A1M5UTB1-F1
#
_entry.id   AF-A0A1M5UTB1-F1
#
_cell.length_a   1.000
_cell.length_b   1.000
_cell.length_c   1.000
_cell.angle_alpha   90.00
_cell.angle_beta   90.00
_cell.angle_gamma   90.00
#
_symmetry.space_group_name_H-M   'P 1'
#
loop_
_entity.id
_entity.type
_entity.pdbx_description
1 polymer ?
#
loop_
_entity_poly.entity_id
_entity_poly.type
_entity_poly.pdbx_seq_one_letter_code
_entity_poly.pdbx_strand_id
1 'polypeptide(L)'
;MPEDDSSPTAARRREERRRIGEHPHVDGITRGTVLEYDGWQWAVVTEIAADHEPPQIGFVLVDELGDEIVAVLESAWGCAEHYDAMQPYRDSEYEYWADIEFVRTDDSWTALGPIHPDARTTTEVTDGV
;
A
#
# COMPACT_ATOMS: atom_id res chain seq x y z
N MET A 1 -27.72 0.02 -24.85
CA MET A 1 -26.86 1.22 -24.86
C MET A 1 -25.73 0.91 -23.89
N PRO A 2 -24.45 0.92 -24.28
CA PRO A 2 -23.37 0.67 -23.35
C PRO A 2 -23.31 1.86 -22.38
N GLU A 3 -23.37 1.55 -21.08
CA GLU A 3 -23.23 2.54 -20.02
C GLU A 3 -21.79 3.06 -20.07
N ASP A 4 -21.66 4.38 -20.17
CA ASP A 4 -20.39 5.08 -20.22
C ASP A 4 -19.64 4.84 -18.89
N ASP A 5 -18.66 3.93 -18.89
CA ASP A 5 -17.71 3.63 -17.81
C ASP A 5 -16.74 4.82 -17.56
N SER A 6 -17.23 6.05 -17.75
CA SER A 6 -16.50 7.32 -17.63
C SER A 6 -16.66 7.94 -16.25
N SER A 7 -16.89 7.13 -15.21
CA SER A 7 -16.90 7.66 -13.84
C SER A 7 -15.47 8.00 -13.40
N PRO A 8 -15.26 9.11 -12.66
CA PRO A 8 -13.93 9.49 -12.18
C PRO A 8 -13.26 8.39 -11.33
N THR A 9 -14.07 7.56 -10.66
CA THR A 9 -13.61 6.40 -9.89
C THR A 9 -13.11 5.25 -10.79
N ALA A 10 -13.77 4.97 -11.91
CA ALA A 10 -13.34 3.95 -12.86
C ALA A 10 -12.00 4.31 -13.52
N ALA A 11 -11.82 5.60 -13.86
CA ALA A 11 -10.55 6.12 -14.37
C ALA A 11 -9.42 5.95 -13.34
N ARG A 12 -9.66 6.30 -12.07
CA ARG A 12 -8.69 6.13 -10.98
C ARG A 12 -8.34 4.67 -10.71
N ARG A 13 -9.32 3.77 -10.69
CA ARG A 13 -9.10 2.31 -10.57
C ARG A 13 -8.21 1.77 -11.70
N ARG A 14 -8.48 2.19 -12.94
CA ARG A 14 -7.70 1.78 -14.11
C ARG A 14 -6.27 2.28 -14.02
N GLU A 15 -6.08 3.52 -13.57
CA GLU A 15 -4.76 4.10 -13.38
C GLU A 15 -3.97 3.41 -12.26
N GLU A 16 -4.59 3.17 -11.10
CA GLU A 16 -3.97 2.42 -10.01
C GLU A 16 -3.58 1.01 -10.46
N ARG A 17 -4.48 0.29 -11.14
CA ARG A 17 -4.18 -1.06 -11.66
C ARG A 17 -3.04 -1.04 -12.69
N ARG A 18 -2.95 -0.02 -13.54
CA ARG A 18 -1.83 0.16 -14.47
C ARG A 18 -0.50 0.34 -13.74
N ARG A 19 -0.49 1.07 -12.62
CA ARG A 19 0.72 1.45 -11.90
C ARG A 19 1.16 0.42 -10.86
N ILE A 20 0.22 -0.29 -10.24
CA ILE A 20 0.47 -1.19 -9.11
C ILE A 20 0.19 -2.65 -9.46
N GLY A 21 -0.67 -2.95 -10.45
CA GLY A 21 -1.14 -4.32 -10.68
C GLY A 21 -0.06 -5.33 -11.11
N GLU A 22 1.07 -4.86 -11.64
CA GLU A 22 2.22 -5.72 -11.97
C GLU A 22 3.27 -5.77 -10.84
N HIS A 23 3.07 -5.03 -9.75
CA HIS A 23 3.99 -5.02 -8.63
C HIS A 23 3.80 -6.26 -7.74
N PRO A 24 4.91 -6.80 -7.18
CA PRO A 24 4.82 -7.85 -6.20
C PRO A 24 3.97 -7.41 -4.99
N HIS A 25 3.26 -8.38 -4.42
CA HIS A 25 2.50 -8.20 -3.19
C HIS A 25 2.57 -9.47 -2.34
N VAL A 26 2.38 -9.31 -1.04
CA VAL A 26 2.34 -10.42 -0.08
C VAL A 26 1.14 -10.24 0.83
N ASP A 27 0.22 -11.20 0.83
CA ASP A 27 -1.07 -11.12 1.56
C ASP A 27 -1.85 -9.81 1.31
N GLY A 28 -1.71 -9.25 0.11
CA GLY A 28 -2.32 -7.99 -0.30
C GLY A 28 -1.52 -6.73 0.06
N ILE A 29 -0.41 -6.85 0.80
CA ILE A 29 0.52 -5.75 1.08
C ILE A 29 1.37 -5.51 -0.17
N THR A 30 1.40 -4.27 -0.66
CA THR A 30 2.20 -3.86 -1.82
C THR A 30 2.69 -2.42 -1.62
N ARG A 31 3.40 -1.86 -2.62
CA ARG A 31 3.83 -0.46 -2.58
C ARG A 31 2.64 0.48 -2.36
N GLY A 32 2.79 1.41 -1.42
CA GLY A 32 1.78 2.36 -0.99
C GLY A 32 0.71 1.78 -0.08
N THR A 33 0.82 0.53 0.36
CA THR A 33 0.01 0.04 1.49
C THR A 33 0.47 0.72 2.77
N VAL A 34 -0.49 1.20 3.58
CA VAL A 34 -0.23 1.66 4.94
C VAL A 34 -0.31 0.46 5.89
N LEU A 35 0.71 0.34 6.72
CA LEU A 35 0.81 -0.61 7.83
C LEU A 35 0.77 0.15 9.15
N GLU A 36 0.15 -0.44 10.15
CA GLU A 36 0.26 -0.05 11.54
C GLU A 36 1.26 -0.98 12.23
N TYR A 37 2.17 -0.40 13.02
CA TYR A 37 3.12 -1.10 13.86
C TYR A 37 2.86 -0.79 15.34
N ASP A 38 2.78 -1.85 16.15
CA ASP A 38 2.56 -1.81 17.61
C ASP A 38 1.32 -1.01 18.07
N GLY A 39 0.34 -0.86 17.17
CA GLY A 39 -0.94 -0.20 17.46
C GLY A 39 -0.90 1.34 17.51
N TRP A 40 0.21 1.97 17.12
CA TRP A 40 0.29 3.44 17.10
C TRP A 40 1.19 4.04 16.00
N GLN A 41 2.19 3.31 15.51
CA GLN A 41 3.08 3.82 14.47
C GLN A 41 2.56 3.48 13.09
N TRP A 42 2.66 4.41 12.15
CA TRP A 42 2.27 4.15 10.77
C TRP A 42 3.48 4.02 9.87
N ALA A 43 3.43 3.05 8.98
CA ALA A 43 4.43 2.83 7.95
C ALA A 43 3.78 2.78 6.58
N VAL A 44 4.44 3.30 5.55
CA VAL A 44 3.99 3.16 4.16
C VAL A 44 5.01 2.35 3.38
N VAL A 45 4.55 1.28 2.75
CA VAL A 45 5.41 0.38 1.98
C VAL A 45 5.93 1.07 0.73
N THR A 46 7.24 1.04 0.53
CA THR A 46 7.92 1.63 -0.64
C THR A 46 8.38 0.57 -1.62
N GLU A 47 8.66 -0.66 -1.17
CA GLU A 47 9.18 -1.73 -2.02
C GLU A 47 8.85 -3.13 -1.47
N ILE A 48 8.66 -4.09 -2.37
CA ILE A 48 8.63 -5.52 -2.06
C ILE A 48 9.73 -6.19 -2.88
N ALA A 49 10.86 -6.49 -2.23
CA ALA A 49 12.00 -7.18 -2.84
C ALA A 49 11.79 -8.71 -2.72
N ALA A 50 10.84 -9.23 -3.50
CA ALA A 50 10.46 -10.64 -3.48
C ALA A 50 11.60 -11.60 -3.94
N ASP A 51 12.52 -11.09 -4.75
CA ASP A 51 13.64 -11.87 -5.29
C ASP A 51 14.88 -11.91 -4.36
N HIS A 52 14.84 -11.24 -3.20
CA HIS A 52 15.90 -11.33 -2.18
C HIS A 52 15.78 -12.62 -1.35
N GLU A 53 16.90 -13.05 -0.75
CA GLU A 53 16.96 -14.21 0.14
C GLU A 53 17.54 -13.79 1.51
N PRO A 54 16.72 -13.57 2.56
CA PRO A 54 15.26 -13.69 2.57
C PRO A 54 14.55 -12.55 1.82
N PRO A 55 13.30 -12.74 1.37
CA PRO A 55 12.50 -11.67 0.77
C PRO A 55 12.30 -10.50 1.75
N GLN A 56 12.38 -9.27 1.24
CA GLN A 56 12.37 -8.07 2.09
C GLN A 56 11.28 -7.07 1.69
N ILE A 57 10.83 -6.29 2.67
CA ILE A 57 9.87 -5.19 2.51
C ILE A 57 10.53 -3.88 2.93
N GLY A 58 10.51 -2.92 2.02
CA GLY A 58 10.92 -1.54 2.27
C GLY A 58 9.70 -0.72 2.70
N PHE A 59 9.86 0.10 3.72
CA PHE A 59 8.81 0.99 4.22
C PHE A 59 9.38 2.25 4.85
N VAL A 60 8.56 3.30 4.92
CA VAL A 60 8.89 4.56 5.59
C VAL A 60 7.98 4.76 6.79
N LEU A 61 8.55 5.07 7.96
CA LEU A 61 7.79 5.40 9.16
C LEU A 61 7.25 6.83 9.07
N VAL A 62 5.93 6.98 9.02
CA VAL A 62 5.24 8.26 8.84
C VAL A 62 5.47 9.18 10.03
N ASP A 63 5.53 8.63 11.24
CA ASP A 63 5.78 9.35 12.48
C ASP A 63 7.10 10.15 12.48
N GLU A 64 8.08 9.75 11.66
CA GLU A 64 9.38 10.44 11.54
C GLU A 64 9.35 11.62 10.56
N LEU A 65 8.32 11.71 9.72
CA LEU A 65 8.20 12.71 8.66
C LEU A 65 7.37 13.93 9.08
N GLY A 66 6.55 13.80 10.13
CA GLY A 66 5.71 14.87 10.69
C GLY A 66 4.32 15.01 10.08
N ASP A 67 3.47 15.83 10.70
CA ASP A 67 2.02 15.88 10.42
C ASP A 67 1.65 16.28 8.98
N GLU A 68 2.52 17.01 8.27
CA GLU A 68 2.25 17.46 6.90
C GLU A 68 2.09 16.28 5.93
N ILE A 69 2.86 15.20 6.13
CA ILE A 69 2.74 14.03 5.25
C ILE A 69 1.44 13.25 5.50
N VAL A 70 0.92 13.28 6.74
CA VAL A 70 -0.34 12.62 7.09
C VAL A 70 -1.48 13.21 6.28
N ALA A 71 -1.56 14.53 6.17
CA ALA A 71 -2.59 15.19 5.36
C ALA A 71 -2.52 14.81 3.87
N VAL A 72 -1.31 14.58 3.34
CA VAL A 72 -1.12 14.09 1.96
C VAL A 72 -1.64 12.66 1.82
N LEU A 73 -1.28 11.78 2.74
CA LEU A 73 -1.72 10.38 2.75
C LEU A 73 -3.24 10.25 2.92
N GLU A 74 -3.86 11.04 3.80
CA GLU A 74 -5.32 11.06 3.98
C GLU A 74 -6.07 11.54 2.71
N SER A 75 -5.42 12.37 1.89
CA SER A 75 -5.97 12.81 0.61
C SER A 75 -5.77 11.82 -0.53
N ALA A 76 -4.89 10.83 -0.35
CA ALA A 76 -4.54 9.84 -1.35
C ALA A 76 -5.62 8.76 -1.49
N TRP A 77 -5.92 8.40 -2.73
CA TRP A 77 -7.03 7.50 -3.05
C TRP A 77 -6.65 6.01 -2.99
N GLY A 78 -5.39 5.66 -3.25
CA GLY A 78 -4.98 4.28 -3.44
C GLY A 78 -3.47 4.06 -3.32
N CYS A 79 -3.02 2.84 -3.57
CA CYS A 79 -1.64 2.41 -3.42
C CYS A 79 -0.68 3.30 -4.22
N ALA A 80 -1.05 3.63 -5.47
CA ALA A 80 -0.21 4.46 -6.33
C ALA A 80 0.05 5.86 -5.76
N GLU A 81 -0.97 6.50 -5.19
CA GLU A 81 -0.88 7.86 -4.66
C GLU A 81 -0.16 7.88 -3.30
N HIS A 82 -0.39 6.88 -2.45
CA HIS A 82 0.39 6.70 -1.22
C HIS A 82 1.88 6.49 -1.53
N TYR A 83 2.20 5.70 -2.56
CA TYR A 83 3.57 5.52 -2.99
C TYR A 83 4.21 6.82 -3.53
N ASP A 84 3.46 7.62 -4.30
CA ASP A 84 3.95 8.91 -4.79
C ASP A 84 4.33 9.87 -3.65
N ALA A 85 3.54 9.88 -2.57
CA ALA A 85 3.85 10.66 -1.38
C ALA A 85 5.16 10.20 -0.71
N MET A 86 5.49 8.91 -0.79
CA MET A 86 6.71 8.34 -0.20
C MET A 86 7.93 8.38 -1.10
N GLN A 87 7.75 8.60 -2.40
CA GLN A 87 8.84 8.58 -3.37
C GLN A 87 10.05 9.46 -3.00
N PRO A 88 9.89 10.67 -2.40
CA PRO A 88 11.02 11.49 -1.96
C PRO A 88 11.86 10.87 -0.83
N TYR A 89 11.30 9.93 -0.08
CA TYR A 89 11.93 9.29 1.08
C TYR A 89 12.50 7.90 0.75
N ARG A 90 12.26 7.40 -0.47
CA ARG A 90 12.90 6.18 -0.96
C ARG A 90 14.42 6.35 -1.01
N ASP A 91 15.16 5.33 -0.61
CA ASP A 91 16.61 5.29 -0.52
C ASP A 91 17.20 6.40 0.40
N SER A 92 16.38 6.94 1.31
CA SER A 92 16.77 7.95 2.29
C SER A 92 16.97 7.35 3.68
N GLU A 93 17.38 8.18 4.66
CA GLU A 93 17.50 7.75 6.07
C GLU A 93 16.18 7.34 6.72
N TYR A 94 15.04 7.71 6.11
CA TYR A 94 13.70 7.38 6.59
C TYR A 94 13.17 6.05 6.03
N GLU A 95 13.88 5.42 5.10
CA GLU A 95 13.49 4.12 4.56
C GLU A 95 14.12 2.98 5.36
N TYR A 96 13.25 2.12 5.88
CA TYR A 96 13.58 0.94 6.65
C TYR A 96 13.31 -0.31 5.82
N TRP A 97 14.06 -1.37 6.12
CA TRP A 97 13.92 -2.67 5.48
C TRP A 97 13.75 -3.74 6.54
N ALA A 98 12.76 -4.61 6.34
CA ALA A 98 12.52 -5.78 7.19
C ALA A 98 12.32 -7.03 6.36
N ASP A 99 12.49 -8.19 7.00
CA ASP A 99 12.13 -9.47 6.40
C ASP A 99 10.62 -9.55 6.24
N ILE A 100 10.15 -10.03 5.09
CA ILE A 100 8.71 -10.15 4.81
C ILE A 100 8.03 -11.06 5.84
N GLU A 101 8.67 -12.16 6.23
CA GLU A 101 8.10 -13.09 7.22
C GLU A 101 7.91 -12.43 8.59
N PHE A 102 8.77 -11.48 8.98
CA PHE A 102 8.59 -10.71 10.22
C PHE A 102 7.31 -9.88 10.16
N VAL A 103 7.08 -9.15 9.07
CA VAL A 103 5.86 -8.34 8.90
C VAL A 103 4.59 -9.19 8.79
N ARG A 104 4.68 -10.43 8.30
CA ARG A 104 3.51 -11.32 8.14
C ARG A 104 3.11 -12.08 9.40
N THR A 105 4.09 -12.49 10.20
CA THR A 105 3.87 -13.43 11.30
C THR A 105 3.85 -12.76 12.66
N ASP A 106 4.40 -11.55 12.76
CA ASP A 106 4.40 -10.78 13.99
C ASP A 106 3.08 -10.00 14.12
N ASP A 107 2.34 -10.27 15.20
CA ASP A 107 1.05 -9.64 15.48
C ASP A 107 1.16 -8.12 15.74
N SER A 108 2.38 -7.56 15.83
CA SER A 108 2.61 -6.12 15.90
C SER A 108 2.30 -5.40 14.58
N TRP A 109 2.21 -6.09 13.45
CA TRP A 109 1.93 -5.46 12.15
C TRP A 109 0.49 -5.70 11.69
N THR A 110 -0.19 -4.63 11.29
CA THR A 110 -1.54 -4.70 10.71
C THR A 110 -1.62 -3.88 9.43
N ALA A 111 -2.11 -4.45 8.34
CA ALA A 111 -2.37 -3.70 7.12
C ALA A 111 -3.66 -2.87 7.25
N LEU A 112 -3.53 -1.53 7.26
CA LEU A 112 -4.66 -0.59 7.27
C LEU A 112 -5.22 -0.35 5.85
N GLY A 113 -4.44 -0.69 4.84
CA GLY A 113 -4.73 -0.43 3.43
C GLY A 113 -4.09 0.87 2.96
N PRO A 114 -4.24 1.25 1.69
CA PRO A 114 -4.89 0.48 0.63
C PRO A 114 -4.14 -0.83 0.31
N ILE A 115 -4.87 -1.93 0.10
CA ILE A 115 -4.29 -3.23 -0.28
C ILE A 115 -4.12 -3.35 -1.80
N HIS A 116 -3.31 -4.28 -2.28
CA HIS A 116 -3.07 -4.53 -3.71
C HIS A 116 -4.39 -4.70 -4.50
N PRO A 117 -4.55 -4.09 -5.69
CA PRO A 117 -5.80 -4.10 -6.44
C PRO A 117 -6.28 -5.51 -6.84
N ASP A 118 -5.37 -6.48 -7.03
CA ASP A 118 -5.76 -7.87 -7.30
C ASP A 118 -6.24 -8.62 -6.05
N ALA A 119 -5.83 -8.19 -4.85
CA ALA A 119 -6.34 -8.75 -3.59
C ALA A 119 -7.75 -8.24 -3.28
N ARG A 120 -8.13 -7.03 -3.73
CA ARG A 120 -9.45 -6.42 -3.52
C ARG A 120 -10.60 -7.15 -4.20
N THR A 121 -10.32 -7.86 -5.31
CA THR A 121 -11.33 -8.55 -6.13
C THR A 121 -12.03 -9.73 -5.45
N THR A 122 -11.67 -10.07 -4.21
CA THR A 122 -12.24 -11.20 -3.45
C THR A 122 -13.46 -10.81 -2.59
N THR A 123 -13.85 -9.53 -2.55
CA THR A 123 -14.99 -9.08 -1.72
C THR A 123 -15.98 -8.24 -2.52
N GLU A 124 -16.63 -8.85 -3.51
CA GLU A 124 -17.91 -8.36 -4.08
C GLU A 124 -18.92 -9.51 -4.27
N VAL A 125 -19.03 -10.43 -3.30
CA VAL A 125 -20.20 -11.31 -3.21
C VAL A 125 -20.61 -11.52 -1.76
N THR A 126 -21.52 -10.67 -1.26
CA THR A 126 -22.79 -11.06 -0.61
C THR A 126 -23.51 -9.80 -0.13
N ASP A 127 -24.28 -9.20 -1.03
CA ASP A 127 -25.56 -8.58 -0.64
C ASP A 127 -26.62 -9.30 -1.48
N GLY A 128 -27.41 -10.14 -0.81
CA GLY A 128 -28.31 -11.05 -1.52
C GLY A 128 -29.05 -12.02 -0.59
N VAL A 129 -30.05 -11.45 0.10
CA VAL A 129 -31.22 -12.08 0.77
C VAL A 129 -31.02 -12.66 2.17
#